data_AF-A0A3N0V7D5-F1
#
_entry.id   AF-A0A3N0V7D5-F1
#
_cell.length_a   1.000
_cell.length_b   1.000
_cell.length_c   1.000
_cell.angle_alpha   90.00
_cell.angle_beta   90.00
_cell.angle_gamma   90.00
#
_symmetry.space_group_name_H-M   'P 1'
#
loop_
_entity.id
_entity.type
_entity.pdbx_description
1 polymer ?
#
loop_
_entity_poly.entity_id
_entity_poly.type
_entity_poly.pdbx_seq_one_letter_code
_entity_poly.pdbx_strand_id
1 'polypeptide(L)'
;MGRKSKVDRLPPDLRERVKEQLADGGPTLDEIREQIAAADVEPPTISSLHRAQQKLRRWADRAREAKAIQEAWIQELGSNPESQVGKLLQETLRLLAYQAADDMREASDAGNPIDVKAFAAISRSFLAIENGARISAERERELIAEGERRARERIDKAGRAVGLTAEQANRLRKELGGGG
;
A
#
# COMPACT_ATOMS: atom_id res chain seq x y z
N MET A 1 1.13 -29.23 14.02
CA MET A 1 0.40 -28.05 14.54
C MET A 1 1.43 -27.07 15.11
N GLY A 2 1.79 -26.05 14.33
CA GLY A 2 2.71 -25.00 14.75
C GLY A 2 2.19 -24.30 16.00
N ARG A 3 3.08 -24.14 16.98
CA ARG A 3 2.71 -23.74 18.33
C ARG A 3 2.24 -22.28 18.31
N LYS A 4 0.93 -22.03 18.48
CA LYS A 4 0.37 -20.68 18.70
C LYS A 4 1.27 -19.90 19.66
N SER A 5 1.57 -18.64 19.33
CA SER A 5 2.45 -17.80 20.15
C SER A 5 1.90 -17.70 21.57
N LYS A 6 2.76 -17.45 22.56
CA LYS A 6 2.29 -17.30 23.95
C LYS A 6 1.28 -16.15 24.10
N VAL A 7 1.36 -15.13 23.25
CA VAL A 7 0.41 -14.01 23.19
C VAL A 7 -0.94 -14.45 22.60
N ASP A 8 -0.94 -15.29 21.55
CA ASP A 8 -2.18 -15.77 20.92
C ASP A 8 -2.98 -16.77 21.77
N ARG A 9 -2.36 -17.28 22.84
CA ARG A 9 -2.98 -18.19 23.82
C ARG A 9 -3.66 -17.46 24.97
N LEU A 10 -3.48 -16.16 25.09
CA LEU A 10 -4.17 -15.36 26.10
C LEU A 10 -5.69 -15.41 25.87
N PRO A 11 -6.50 -15.24 26.93
CA PRO A 11 -7.94 -15.06 26.81
C PRO A 11 -8.28 -13.96 25.80
N PRO A 12 -9.37 -14.07 25.01
CA PRO A 12 -9.64 -13.18 23.89
C PRO A 12 -9.55 -11.68 24.23
N ASP A 13 -10.23 -11.26 25.30
CA ASP A 13 -10.28 -9.85 25.70
C ASP A 13 -8.90 -9.33 26.14
N LEU A 14 -8.15 -10.17 26.86
CA LEU A 14 -6.80 -9.85 27.30
C LEU A 14 -5.81 -9.84 26.12
N ARG A 15 -5.98 -10.76 25.17
CA ARG A 15 -5.15 -10.84 23.95
C ARG A 15 -5.30 -9.58 23.11
N GLU A 16 -6.52 -9.14 22.84
CA GLU A 16 -6.74 -7.94 22.02
C GLU A 16 -6.16 -6.71 22.70
N ARG A 17 -6.41 -6.52 24.01
CA ARG A 17 -5.83 -5.42 24.78
C ARG A 17 -4.30 -5.43 24.75
N VAL A 18 -3.68 -6.59 24.92
CA VAL A 18 -2.21 -6.73 24.87
C VAL A 18 -1.69 -6.43 23.47
N LYS A 19 -2.36 -6.90 22.41
CA LYS A 19 -1.96 -6.59 21.02
C LYS A 19 -2.03 -5.09 20.73
N GLU A 20 -3.06 -4.41 21.21
CA GLU A 20 -3.19 -2.95 21.07
C GLU A 20 -2.05 -2.21 21.79
N GLN A 21 -1.78 -2.55 23.06
CA GLN A 21 -0.69 -1.95 23.83
C GLN A 21 0.70 -2.17 23.20
N LEU A 22 0.92 -3.36 22.62
CA LEU A 22 2.17 -3.68 21.93
C LEU A 22 2.33 -2.90 20.61
N ALA A 23 1.24 -2.57 19.93
CA ALA A 23 1.25 -1.82 18.67
C ALA A 23 1.44 -0.31 18.89
N ASP A 24 0.66 0.28 19.79
CA ASP A 24 0.57 1.74 19.96
C ASP A 24 1.69 2.31 20.85
N GLY A 25 2.21 1.51 21.77
CA GLY A 25 3.30 1.92 22.64
C GLY A 25 2.87 2.90 23.74
N GLY A 26 2.30 2.36 24.80
CA GLY A 26 2.12 3.09 26.07
C GLY A 26 2.87 2.40 27.21
N PRO A 27 2.47 1.17 27.60
CA PRO A 27 3.12 0.46 28.70
C PRO A 27 4.40 -0.27 28.26
N THR A 28 5.34 -0.43 29.20
CA THR A 28 6.53 -1.28 29.05
C THR A 28 6.14 -2.76 28.99
N LEU A 29 7.02 -3.61 28.44
CA LEU A 29 6.75 -5.04 28.37
C LEU A 29 6.56 -5.67 29.76
N ASP A 30 7.19 -5.12 30.79
CA ASP A 30 7.03 -5.59 32.16
C ASP A 30 5.69 -5.16 32.75
N GLU A 31 5.24 -3.92 32.52
CA GLU A 31 3.89 -3.46 32.90
C GLU A 31 2.81 -4.28 32.21
N ILE A 32 3.00 -4.65 30.93
CA ILE A 32 2.07 -5.55 30.22
C ILE A 32 2.02 -6.92 30.92
N ARG A 33 3.15 -7.44 31.39
CA ARG A 33 3.18 -8.73 32.11
C ARG A 33 2.50 -8.64 33.46
N GLU A 34 2.68 -7.54 34.19
CA GLU A 34 2.00 -7.30 35.46
C GLU A 34 0.48 -7.22 35.27
N GLN A 35 0.00 -6.55 34.23
CA GLN A 35 -1.43 -6.48 33.89
C GLN A 35 -2.02 -7.84 33.52
N ILE A 36 -1.24 -8.69 32.85
CA ILE A 36 -1.66 -10.07 32.52
C ILE A 36 -1.72 -10.91 33.80
N ALA A 37 -0.72 -10.81 34.67
CA ALA A 37 -0.68 -11.52 35.94
C ALA A 37 -1.82 -11.07 36.89
N ALA A 38 -2.15 -9.78 36.91
CA ALA A 38 -3.26 -9.24 37.69
C ALA A 38 -4.65 -9.75 37.22
N ALA A 39 -4.73 -10.29 36.01
CA ALA A 39 -5.92 -10.98 35.49
C ALA A 39 -5.93 -12.48 35.82
N ASP A 40 -5.05 -12.95 36.70
CA ASP A 40 -4.86 -14.36 37.08
C ASP A 40 -4.50 -15.28 35.88
N VAL A 41 -3.76 -14.71 34.92
CA VAL A 41 -3.27 -15.42 33.73
C VAL A 41 -1.74 -15.46 33.75
N GLU A 42 -1.15 -16.60 33.43
CA GLU A 42 0.30 -16.72 33.35
C GLU A 42 0.86 -15.80 32.23
N PRO A 43 1.72 -14.82 32.56
CA PRO A 43 2.21 -13.89 31.58
C PRO A 43 3.20 -14.54 30.61
N PRO A 44 3.15 -14.19 29.31
CA PRO A 44 4.19 -14.55 28.36
C PRO A 44 5.57 -14.03 28.81
N THR A 45 6.64 -14.66 28.33
CA THR A 45 7.99 -14.18 28.61
C THR A 45 8.25 -12.85 27.90
N ILE A 46 9.14 -12.01 28.45
CA ILE A 46 9.54 -10.73 27.84
C ILE A 46 9.95 -10.92 26.38
N SER A 47 10.79 -11.92 26.08
CA SER A 47 11.24 -12.17 24.70
C SER A 47 10.09 -12.56 23.77
N SER A 48 9.03 -13.20 24.28
CA SER A 48 7.85 -13.52 23.48
C SER A 48 6.98 -12.28 23.21
N LEU A 49 6.88 -11.38 24.18
CA LEU A 49 6.22 -10.08 24.00
C LEU A 49 7.01 -9.20 23.05
N HIS A 50 8.34 -9.15 23.15
CA HIS A 50 9.19 -8.38 22.24
C HIS A 50 9.03 -8.82 20.79
N ARG A 51 8.99 -10.14 20.52
CA ARG A 51 8.73 -10.65 19.16
C ARG A 51 7.34 -10.26 18.65
N ALA A 52 6.32 -10.32 19.52
CA ALA A 52 4.96 -9.89 19.16
C ALA A 52 4.91 -8.37 18.90
N GLN A 53 5.58 -7.57 19.75
CA GLN A 53 5.70 -6.12 19.61
C GLN A 53 6.38 -5.75 18.30
N GLN A 54 7.51 -6.38 17.98
CA GLN A 54 8.23 -6.13 16.75
C GLN A 54 7.39 -6.48 15.53
N LYS A 55 6.61 -7.58 15.58
CA LYS A 55 5.66 -7.91 14.52
C LYS A 55 4.61 -6.81 14.37
N LEU A 56 3.94 -6.41 15.45
CA LEU A 56 2.88 -5.41 15.45
C LEU A 56 3.36 -4.01 15.02
N ARG A 57 4.49 -3.55 15.54
CA ARG A 57 5.07 -2.24 15.20
C ARG A 57 5.52 -2.14 13.75
N ARG A 58 6.11 -3.21 13.18
CA ARG A 58 6.44 -3.25 11.74
C ARG A 58 5.21 -2.96 10.85
N TRP A 59 4.01 -3.37 11.28
CA TRP A 59 2.77 -3.04 10.56
C TRP A 59 2.36 -1.58 10.72
N ALA A 60 2.37 -1.07 11.96
CA ALA A 60 2.02 0.30 12.26
C ALA A 60 2.98 1.30 11.58
N ASP A 61 4.28 0.99 11.54
CA ASP A 61 5.30 1.80 10.88
C ASP A 61 5.07 1.87 9.36
N ARG A 62 4.79 0.74 8.70
CA ARG A 62 4.51 0.73 7.25
C ARG A 62 3.19 1.39 6.90
N ALA A 63 2.16 1.27 7.74
CA ALA A 63 0.90 1.98 7.55
C ALA A 63 1.09 3.51 7.67
N ARG A 64 1.93 3.95 8.62
CA ARG A 64 2.35 5.35 8.73
C ARG A 64 3.15 5.81 7.53
N GLU A 65 4.05 4.98 7.00
CA GLU A 65 4.82 5.28 5.79
C GLU A 65 3.92 5.46 4.56
N ALA A 66 2.96 4.57 4.33
CA ALA A 66 1.98 4.69 3.26
C ALA A 66 1.15 5.99 3.39
N LYS A 67 0.78 6.37 4.62
CA LYS A 67 0.06 7.61 4.91
C LYS A 67 0.94 8.86 4.73
N ALA A 68 2.21 8.81 5.10
CA ALA A 68 3.15 9.91 4.90
C ALA A 68 3.40 10.16 3.40
N ILE A 69 3.50 9.09 2.60
CA ILE A 69 3.55 9.17 1.14
C ILE A 69 2.25 9.79 0.61
N GLN A 70 1.08 9.37 1.11
CA GLN A 70 -0.20 9.99 0.76
C GLN A 70 -0.23 11.50 1.06
N GLU A 71 0.23 11.93 2.24
CA GLU A 71 0.21 13.34 2.66
C GLU A 71 1.20 14.20 1.86
N ALA A 72 2.40 13.69 1.57
CA ALA A 72 3.40 14.39 0.76
C ALA A 72 2.90 14.60 -0.69
N TRP A 73 2.14 13.66 -1.25
CA TRP A 73 1.70 13.71 -2.63
C TRP A 73 0.41 14.53 -2.81
N ILE A 74 -0.40 14.68 -1.77
CA ILE A 74 -1.52 15.64 -1.73
C ILE A 74 -1.02 17.08 -1.90
N GLN A 75 0.21 17.39 -1.49
CA GLN A 75 0.81 18.71 -1.73
C GLN A 75 1.28 18.92 -3.19
N GLU A 76 1.43 17.84 -3.98
CA GLU A 76 2.00 17.85 -5.33
C GLU A 76 0.92 17.77 -6.45
N LEU A 77 -0.36 17.95 -6.09
CA LEU A 77 -1.57 17.75 -6.92
C LEU A 77 -1.78 18.80 -8.04
N GLY A 78 -0.80 18.99 -8.90
CA GLY A 78 -0.91 19.85 -10.07
C GLY A 78 -1.61 19.24 -11.28
N SER A 79 -1.75 17.90 -11.39
CA SER A 79 -2.02 17.30 -12.72
C SER A 79 -3.02 16.14 -12.83
N ASN A 80 -3.26 15.28 -11.83
CA ASN A 80 -4.45 14.39 -11.84
C ASN A 80 -4.66 13.64 -10.50
N PRO A 81 -5.59 14.06 -9.62
CA PRO A 81 -5.79 13.43 -8.31
C PRO A 81 -6.31 11.99 -8.38
N GLU A 82 -7.19 11.66 -9.33
CA GLU A 82 -7.92 10.38 -9.34
C GLU A 82 -7.03 9.19 -9.77
N SER A 83 -6.13 9.40 -10.74
CA SER A 83 -5.18 8.38 -11.19
C SER A 83 -4.20 7.97 -10.07
N GLN A 84 -3.83 8.92 -9.21
CA GLN A 84 -2.82 8.71 -8.17
C GLN A 84 -3.38 8.00 -6.94
N VAL A 85 -4.63 8.25 -6.57
CA VAL A 85 -5.33 7.50 -5.51
C VAL A 85 -5.50 6.02 -5.89
N GLY A 86 -5.78 5.74 -7.17
CA GLY A 86 -5.86 4.37 -7.68
C GLY A 86 -4.52 3.61 -7.57
N LYS A 87 -3.42 4.27 -7.92
CA LYS A 87 -2.06 3.71 -7.80
C LYS A 87 -1.68 3.44 -6.33
N LEU A 88 -2.04 4.35 -5.41
CA LEU A 88 -1.82 4.16 -3.98
C LEU A 88 -2.58 2.95 -3.42
N LEU A 89 -3.85 2.80 -3.81
CA LEU A 89 -4.65 1.66 -3.37
C LEU A 89 -4.06 0.34 -3.90
N GLN A 90 -3.59 0.33 -5.16
CA GLN A 90 -2.89 -0.82 -5.74
C GLN A 90 -1.61 -1.16 -4.97
N GLU A 91 -0.80 -0.16 -4.62
CA GLU A 91 0.42 -0.36 -3.82
C GLU A 91 0.11 -0.92 -2.43
N THR A 92 -0.90 -0.35 -1.78
CA THR A 92 -1.36 -0.79 -0.45
C THR A 92 -1.85 -2.24 -0.50
N LEU A 93 -2.65 -2.59 -1.51
CA LEU A 93 -3.12 -3.95 -1.73
C LEU A 93 -1.96 -4.92 -2.01
N ARG A 94 -0.94 -4.47 -2.75
CA ARG A 94 0.26 -5.26 -3.03
C ARG A 94 1.04 -5.56 -1.76
N LEU A 95 1.20 -4.57 -0.88
CA LEU A 95 1.80 -4.75 0.44
C LEU A 95 1.02 -5.75 1.31
N LEU A 96 -0.31 -5.67 1.33
CA LEU A 96 -1.16 -6.63 2.04
C LEU A 96 -1.07 -8.05 1.47
N ALA A 97 -0.94 -8.19 0.16
CA ALA A 97 -0.77 -9.49 -0.49
C ALA A 97 0.60 -10.11 -0.15
N TYR A 98 1.67 -9.29 -0.13
CA TYR A 98 3.00 -9.73 0.34
C TYR A 98 2.98 -10.13 1.81
N GLN A 99 2.26 -9.39 2.66
CA GLN A 99 2.05 -9.74 4.06
C GLN A 99 1.41 -11.12 4.22
N ALA A 100 0.31 -11.35 3.51
CA ALA A 100 -0.38 -12.63 3.58
C ALA A 100 0.51 -13.77 3.11
N ALA A 101 1.37 -13.53 2.11
CA ALA A 101 2.37 -14.48 1.66
C ALA A 101 3.44 -14.77 2.72
N ASP A 102 3.93 -13.73 3.43
CA ASP A 102 4.93 -13.89 4.48
C ASP A 102 4.37 -14.59 5.72
N ASP A 103 3.15 -14.26 6.15
CA ASP A 103 2.46 -14.96 7.25
C ASP A 103 2.25 -16.45 6.92
N MET A 104 1.93 -16.77 5.66
CA MET A 104 1.80 -18.13 5.18
C MET A 104 3.15 -18.86 5.15
N ARG A 105 4.24 -18.17 4.77
CA ARG A 105 5.61 -18.70 4.84
C ARG A 105 6.03 -18.97 6.29
N GLU A 106 5.81 -18.03 7.21
CA GLU A 106 6.08 -18.22 8.64
C GLU A 106 5.30 -19.42 9.22
N ALA A 107 4.04 -19.58 8.83
CA ALA A 107 3.25 -20.74 9.22
C ALA A 107 3.84 -22.05 8.69
N SER A 108 4.33 -22.05 7.44
CA SER A 108 5.04 -23.18 6.84
C SER A 108 6.33 -23.51 7.58
N ASP A 109 7.16 -22.51 7.87
CA ASP A 109 8.42 -22.68 8.61
C ASP A 109 8.18 -23.24 10.03
N ALA A 110 7.02 -22.95 10.62
CA ALA A 110 6.58 -23.52 11.90
C ALA A 110 5.98 -24.95 11.79
N GLY A 111 6.08 -25.59 10.61
CA GLY A 111 5.61 -26.95 10.36
C GLY A 111 4.10 -27.06 10.14
N ASN A 112 3.41 -25.96 9.80
CA ASN A 112 2.03 -26.04 9.32
C ASN A 112 2.00 -26.24 7.81
N PRO A 113 1.13 -27.10 7.27
CA PRO A 113 0.95 -27.17 5.83
C PRO A 113 0.42 -25.82 5.30
N ILE A 114 0.93 -25.40 4.15
CA ILE A 114 0.41 -24.25 3.43
C ILE A 114 -1.03 -24.56 2.99
N ASP A 115 -1.97 -23.68 3.33
CA ASP A 115 -3.33 -23.76 2.83
C ASP A 115 -3.36 -23.35 1.35
N VAL A 116 -3.56 -24.33 0.46
CA VAL A 116 -3.62 -24.13 -0.99
C VAL A 116 -4.71 -23.14 -1.39
N LYS A 117 -5.85 -23.09 -0.66
CA LYS A 117 -6.93 -22.13 -0.95
C LYS A 117 -6.49 -20.70 -0.60
N ALA A 118 -5.79 -20.53 0.52
CA ALA A 118 -5.24 -19.24 0.92
C ALA A 118 -4.18 -18.75 -0.08
N PHE A 119 -3.25 -19.63 -0.48
CA PHE A 119 -2.25 -19.34 -1.51
C PHE A 119 -2.89 -18.92 -2.84
N ALA A 120 -3.93 -19.64 -3.27
CA ALA A 120 -4.65 -19.33 -4.50
C ALA A 120 -5.40 -17.98 -4.40
N ALA A 121 -5.94 -17.62 -3.22
CA ALA A 121 -6.56 -16.33 -3.00
C ALA A 121 -5.55 -15.18 -3.12
N ILE A 122 -4.39 -15.30 -2.47
CA ILE A 122 -3.31 -14.31 -2.54
C ILE A 122 -2.82 -14.14 -3.98
N SER A 123 -2.57 -15.25 -4.68
CA SER A 123 -2.15 -15.23 -6.09
C SER A 123 -3.16 -14.52 -7.00
N ARG A 124 -4.47 -14.74 -6.78
CA ARG A 124 -5.53 -14.02 -7.52
C ARG A 124 -5.55 -12.53 -7.20
N SER A 125 -5.33 -12.15 -5.95
CA SER A 125 -5.24 -10.74 -5.55
C SER A 125 -4.07 -10.03 -6.26
N PHE A 126 -2.88 -10.65 -6.31
CA PHE A 126 -1.76 -10.12 -7.09
C PHE A 126 -2.12 -9.94 -8.57
N LEU A 127 -2.70 -10.96 -9.20
CA LEU A 127 -3.10 -10.87 -10.61
C LEU A 127 -4.13 -9.75 -10.86
N ALA A 128 -5.09 -9.56 -9.94
CA ALA A 128 -6.08 -8.50 -10.04
C ALA A 128 -5.44 -7.10 -9.90
N ILE A 129 -4.47 -6.93 -8.99
CA ILE A 129 -3.72 -5.68 -8.80
C ILE A 129 -2.94 -5.33 -10.07
N GLU A 130 -2.18 -6.28 -10.62
CA GLU A 130 -1.37 -6.07 -11.83
C GLU A 130 -2.25 -5.74 -13.04
N ASN A 131 -3.39 -6.42 -13.20
CA ASN A 131 -4.36 -6.10 -14.25
C ASN A 131 -4.94 -4.69 -14.09
N GLY A 132 -5.28 -4.30 -12.86
CA GLY A 132 -5.75 -2.94 -12.56
C GLY A 132 -4.70 -1.88 -12.87
N ALA A 133 -3.43 -2.13 -12.53
CA ALA A 133 -2.32 -1.23 -12.82
C ALA A 133 -2.12 -1.07 -14.34
N ARG A 134 -2.19 -2.17 -15.09
CA ARG A 134 -2.12 -2.14 -16.57
C ARG A 134 -3.23 -1.29 -17.17
N ILE A 135 -4.48 -1.51 -16.76
CA ILE A 135 -5.64 -0.74 -17.25
C ILE A 135 -5.48 0.75 -16.93
N SER A 136 -5.02 1.07 -15.72
CA SER A 136 -4.79 2.46 -15.33
C SER A 136 -3.71 3.13 -16.18
N ALA A 137 -2.60 2.43 -16.44
CA ALA A 137 -1.52 2.93 -17.28
C ALA A 137 -1.94 3.12 -18.74
N GLU A 138 -2.76 2.21 -19.28
CA GLU A 138 -3.34 2.33 -20.62
C GLU A 138 -4.24 3.57 -20.71
N ARG A 139 -5.13 3.76 -19.73
CA ARG A 139 -6.02 4.91 -19.70
C ARG A 139 -5.27 6.24 -19.56
N GLU A 140 -4.20 6.28 -18.77
CA GLU A 140 -3.34 7.45 -18.64
C GLU A 140 -2.67 7.82 -19.99
N ARG A 141 -2.15 6.83 -20.71
CA ARG A 141 -1.60 7.04 -22.07
C ARG A 141 -2.65 7.55 -23.04
N GLU A 142 -3.86 7.00 -23.02
CA GLU A 142 -4.97 7.46 -23.85
C GLU A 142 -5.34 8.91 -23.54
N LEU A 143 -5.42 9.29 -22.26
CA LEU A 143 -5.72 10.66 -21.84
C LEU A 143 -4.63 11.65 -22.27
N ILE A 144 -3.35 11.27 -22.15
CA ILE A 144 -2.22 12.09 -22.63
C ILE A 144 -2.32 12.27 -24.15
N ALA A 145 -2.49 11.17 -24.90
CA ALA A 145 -2.60 11.21 -26.35
C ALA A 145 -3.81 12.05 -26.81
N GLU A 146 -4.95 11.94 -26.12
CA GLU A 146 -6.11 12.78 -26.41
C GLU A 146 -5.84 14.26 -26.08
N GLY A 147 -5.15 14.53 -24.97
CA GLY A 147 -4.72 15.88 -24.58
C GLY A 147 -3.81 16.52 -25.63
N GLU A 148 -2.79 15.79 -26.09
CA GLU A 148 -1.90 16.22 -27.17
C GLU A 148 -2.67 16.50 -28.48
N ARG A 149 -3.60 15.61 -28.85
CA ARG A 149 -4.45 15.79 -30.03
C ARG A 149 -5.28 17.07 -29.91
N ARG A 150 -5.95 17.27 -28.78
CA ARG A 150 -6.76 18.47 -28.50
C ARG A 150 -5.89 19.74 -28.51
N ALA A 151 -4.66 19.68 -27.99
CA ALA A 151 -3.73 20.80 -28.01
C ALA A 151 -3.30 21.17 -29.44
N ARG A 152 -2.98 20.17 -30.27
CA ARG A 152 -2.67 20.37 -31.70
C ARG A 152 -3.84 20.97 -32.46
N GLU A 153 -5.06 20.46 -32.26
CA GLU A 153 -6.28 21.02 -32.87
C GLU A 153 -6.53 22.48 -32.46
N ARG A 154 -6.23 22.84 -31.21
CA ARG A 154 -6.34 24.23 -30.72
C ARG A 154 -5.31 25.14 -31.37
N ILE A 155 -4.06 24.70 -31.54
CA ILE A 155 -3.04 25.46 -32.29
C ILE A 155 -3.47 25.67 -33.72
N ASP A 156 -4.04 24.65 -34.37
CA ASP A 156 -4.49 24.77 -35.77
C ASP A 156 -5.62 25.80 -35.90
N LYS A 157 -6.60 25.76 -34.99
CA LYS A 157 -7.70 26.73 -34.97
C LYS A 157 -7.23 28.14 -34.64
N ALA A 158 -6.43 28.30 -33.58
CA ALA A 158 -5.89 29.59 -33.17
C ALA A 158 -4.97 30.16 -34.24
N GLY A 159 -4.05 29.36 -34.77
CA GLY A 159 -3.11 29.77 -35.80
C GLY A 159 -3.78 30.26 -37.08
N ARG A 160 -4.89 29.63 -37.51
CA ARG A 160 -5.71 30.15 -38.61
C ARG A 160 -6.37 31.48 -38.28
N ALA A 161 -6.81 31.68 -37.03
CA ALA A 161 -7.48 32.91 -36.60
C ALA A 161 -6.52 34.10 -36.44
N VAL A 162 -5.26 33.88 -36.01
CA VAL A 162 -4.22 34.92 -35.86
C VAL A 162 -3.23 34.99 -37.02
N GLY A 163 -3.41 34.18 -38.07
CA GLY A 163 -2.58 34.22 -39.28
C GLY A 163 -1.15 33.69 -39.09
N LEU A 164 -0.94 32.71 -38.19
CA LEU A 164 0.37 32.07 -38.02
C LEU A 164 0.84 31.44 -39.33
N THR A 165 2.14 31.59 -39.63
CA THR A 165 2.75 30.91 -40.77
C THR A 165 2.84 29.40 -40.49
N ALA A 166 2.91 28.60 -41.56
CA ALA A 166 3.05 27.14 -41.44
C ALA A 166 4.28 26.73 -40.60
N GLU A 167 5.34 27.54 -40.64
CA GLU A 167 6.58 27.32 -39.92
C GLU A 167 6.44 27.61 -38.41
N GLN A 168 5.65 28.62 -38.03
CA GLN A 168 5.34 28.94 -36.63
C GLN A 168 4.42 27.88 -36.01
N ALA A 169 3.39 27.43 -36.75
CA ALA A 169 2.51 26.36 -36.31
C ALA A 169 3.28 25.03 -36.14
N ASN A 170 4.22 24.72 -37.05
CA ASN A 170 5.06 23.53 -36.94
C ASN A 170 6.04 23.58 -35.76
N ARG A 171 6.59 24.76 -35.42
CA ARG A 171 7.40 24.92 -34.21
C ARG A 171 6.62 24.60 -32.93
N LEU A 172 5.42 25.18 -32.79
CA LEU A 172 4.55 24.92 -31.62
C LEU A 172 4.14 23.45 -31.49
N ARG A 173 3.87 22.76 -32.61
CA ARG A 173 3.57 21.32 -32.60
C ARG A 173 4.78 20.47 -32.17
N LYS A 174 5.99 20.86 -32.58
CA LYS A 174 7.23 20.20 -32.16
C LYS A 174 7.51 20.41 -30.67
N GLU A 175 7.31 21.62 -30.15
CA GLU A 175 7.48 21.90 -28.72
C GLU A 175 6.47 21.14 -27.85
N LEU A 176 5.23 20.95 -28.33
CA LEU A 176 4.23 20.15 -27.63
C LEU A 176 4.44 18.64 -27.69
N GLY A 177 5.07 18.13 -28.76
CA GLY A 177 5.29 16.69 -28.96
C GLY A 177 6.73 16.23 -28.73
N GLY A 178 7.60 17.11 -28.22
CA GLY A 178 9.05 16.96 -28.32
C GLY A 178 9.83 17.54 -27.16
N GLY A 179 9.41 17.22 -25.93
CA GLY A 179 10.37 16.95 -24.85
C GLY A 179 10.50 15.43 -24.75
N GLY A 180 11.50 14.87 -25.42
CA GLY A 180 11.82 13.45 -25.33
C GLY A 180 12.37 13.07 -23.96
#